data_AF-A0A3P8IVW4-F1
#
_entry.id   AF-A0A3P8IVW4-F1
#
_cell.length_a   1.000
_cell.length_b   1.000
_cell.length_c   1.000
_cell.angle_alpha   90.00
_cell.angle_beta   90.00
_cell.angle_gamma   90.00
#
_symmetry.space_group_name_H-M   'P 1'
#
loop_
_entity.id
_entity.type
_entity.pdbx_description
1 polymer ?
#
loop_
_entity_poly.entity_id
_entity_poly.type
_entity_poly.pdbx_seq_one_letter_code
_entity_poly.pdbx_strand_id
1 'polypeptide(L)' 'MDVHDKATRSKNMRAIGTFDTAIEKRLAGLLTQAGFSFTAQEATLPGRPGFCGERLPLRYLYPRLLLASS' A
#
# COMPACT_ATOMS: atom_id res chain seq x y z
N MET A 1 -7.93 -11.64 -28.74
CA MET A 1 -9.22 -12.25 -28.34
C MET A 1 -9.19 -12.39 -26.83
N ASP A 2 -10.27 -12.05 -26.13
CA ASP A 2 -10.36 -12.30 -24.69
C ASP A 2 -10.23 -13.81 -24.43
N VAL A 3 -9.50 -14.19 -23.39
CA VAL A 3 -9.33 -15.60 -22.99
C VAL A 3 -10.56 -16.14 -22.28
N HIS A 4 -11.50 -15.28 -21.89
CA HIS A 4 -12.72 -15.62 -21.19
C HIS A 4 -13.97 -15.26 -22.01
N ASP A 5 -15.04 -16.05 -21.80
CA ASP A 5 -16.37 -15.68 -22.27
C ASP A 5 -16.89 -14.43 -21.52
N LYS A 6 -17.95 -13.81 -22.06
CA LYS A 6 -18.52 -12.57 -21.52
C LYS A 6 -18.97 -12.70 -20.06
N ALA A 7 -19.55 -13.83 -19.67
CA ALA A 7 -20.05 -14.05 -18.33
C ALA A 7 -18.90 -14.20 -17.33
N THR A 8 -17.87 -14.98 -17.69
CA THR A 8 -16.64 -15.17 -16.92
C THR A 8 -15.87 -13.85 -16.77
N ARG A 9 -15.71 -13.08 -17.86
CA ARG A 9 -15.10 -11.74 -17.81
C ARG A 9 -15.87 -10.82 -16.85
N SER A 10 -17.19 -10.76 -16.97
CA SER A 10 -18.04 -9.91 -16.10
C SER A 10 -17.96 -10.33 -14.63
N LYS A 11 -17.92 -11.64 -14.34
CA LYS A 11 -17.69 -12.15 -12.99
C LYS A 11 -16.35 -11.70 -12.44
N ASN A 12 -15.27 -11.85 -13.22
CA ASN A 12 -13.93 -11.47 -12.81
C ASN A 12 -13.83 -9.97 -12.52
N MET A 13 -14.39 -9.14 -13.41
CA MET A 13 -14.41 -7.69 -13.20
C MET A 13 -15.16 -7.28 -11.92
N ARG A 14 -16.26 -7.96 -11.57
CA ARG A 14 -17.02 -7.70 -10.33
C ARG A 14 -16.33 -8.22 -9.07
N ALA A 15 -15.45 -9.21 -9.20
CA ALA A 15 -14.70 -9.77 -8.09
C ALA A 15 -13.49 -8.91 -7.68
N ILE A 16 -13.09 -7.92 -8.50
CA ILE A 16 -12.05 -6.97 -8.15
C ILE A 16 -12.60 -6.02 -7.09
N GLY A 17 -12.15 -6.19 -5.85
CA GLY A 17 -12.43 -5.25 -4.77
C GLY A 17 -11.80 -3.88 -5.04
N THR A 18 -12.45 -2.82 -4.54
CA THR A 18 -11.92 -1.45 -4.63
C THR A 18 -10.90 -1.14 -3.54
N PHE A 19 -10.82 -1.99 -2.51
CA PHE A 19 -9.94 -1.92 -1.35
C PHE A 19 -9.53 -3.34 -0.96
N ASP A 20 -8.51 -3.49 -0.10
CA ASP A 20 -8.01 -4.79 0.36
C ASP A 20 -7.57 -5.71 -0.79
N THR A 21 -7.12 -5.09 -1.89
CA THR A 21 -6.53 -5.77 -3.03
C THR A 21 -5.28 -6.55 -2.60
N ALA A 22 -4.87 -7.52 -3.42
CA ALA A 22 -3.68 -8.33 -3.11
C ALA A 22 -2.40 -7.47 -2.93
N ILE A 23 -2.30 -6.37 -3.68
CA ILE A 23 -1.19 -5.42 -3.58
C ILE A 23 -1.25 -4.67 -2.25
N GLU A 24 -2.42 -4.18 -1.84
CA GLU A 24 -2.59 -3.51 -0.55
C GLU A 24 -2.24 -4.43 0.61
N LYS A 25 -2.74 -5.67 0.62
CA LYS A 25 -2.42 -6.65 1.68
C LYS A 25 -0.92 -6.93 1.76
N ARG A 26 -0.26 -7.10 0.61
CA ARG A 26 1.19 -7.31 0.57
C ARG A 26 1.94 -6.08 1.08
N LEU A 27 1.54 -4.88 0.67
CA LEU A 27 2.19 -3.64 1.09
C LEU A 27 1.99 -3.38 2.59
N ALA A 28 0.78 -3.60 3.13
CA ALA A 28 0.50 -3.52 4.56
C ALA A 28 1.45 -4.42 5.36
N GLY A 29 1.60 -5.67 4.94
CA GLY A 29 2.53 -6.62 5.58
C GLY A 29 3.98 -6.14 5.55
N LEU A 30 4.43 -5.58 4.42
CA LEU A 30 5.80 -5.02 4.31
C LEU A 30 6.00 -3.80 5.21
N LEU A 31 5.01 -2.91 5.28
CA LEU A 31 5.07 -1.72 6.13
C LEU A 31 5.12 -2.10 7.62
N THR A 32 4.28 -3.07 8.04
CA THR A 32 4.31 -3.60 9.41
C THR A 32 5.64 -4.26 9.73
N GLN A 33 6.21 -5.07 8.83
CA GLN A 33 7.52 -5.69 9.03
C GLN A 33 8.66 -4.67 9.13
N ALA A 34 8.57 -3.57 8.40
CA ALA A 34 9.53 -2.47 8.48
C ALA A 34 9.33 -1.58 9.73
N GLY A 35 8.31 -1.85 10.55
CA GLY A 35 8.03 -1.10 11.77
C GLY A 35 7.32 0.24 11.54
N PHE A 36 6.66 0.43 10.40
CA PHE A 36 5.89 1.63 10.11
C PHE A 36 4.48 1.55 10.70
N SER A 37 4.08 2.64 11.38
CA SER A 37 2.68 2.90 11.70
C SER A 37 2.00 3.60 10.53
N PHE A 38 0.80 3.16 10.16
CA PHE A 38 0.03 3.74 9.08
C PHE A 38 -1.48 3.58 9.30
N THR A 39 -2.26 4.46 8.67
CA THR A 39 -3.70 4.32 8.48
C THR A 39 -3.97 3.90 7.03
N ALA A 40 -4.77 2.85 6.84
CA ALA A 40 -5.17 2.42 5.51
C ALA A 40 -6.47 3.11 5.08
N GLN A 41 -6.63 3.33 3.78
CA GLN A 41 -7.88 3.80 3.15
C GLN A 41 -8.44 5.09 3.76
N GLU A 42 -7.58 6.07 3.97
CA GLU A 42 -7.86 7.32 4.69
C GLU A 42 -8.91 8.18 3.97
N ALA A 43 -10.17 8.08 4.40
CA ALA A 43 -11.31 8.69 3.71
C ALA A 43 -11.38 10.22 3.90
N THR A 44 -10.67 10.78 4.88
CA THR A 44 -10.68 12.22 5.13
C THR A 44 -9.76 13.00 4.18
N LEU A 45 -8.87 12.31 3.45
CA LEU A 45 -7.93 12.92 2.52
C LEU A 45 -8.41 12.85 1.06
N PRO A 46 -8.08 13.87 0.23
CA PRO A 46 -8.39 13.85 -1.19
C PRO A 46 -7.87 12.59 -1.87
N GLY A 47 -8.75 11.91 -2.62
CA GLY A 47 -8.41 10.70 -3.35
C GLY A 47 -8.36 9.41 -2.53
N ARG A 48 -8.69 9.46 -1.22
CA ARG A 48 -8.69 8.32 -0.30
C ARG A 48 -7.41 7.46 -0.43
N PRO A 49 -6.24 7.98 0.00
CA PRO A 49 -4.98 7.29 -0.15
C PRO A 49 -5.03 5.88 0.45
N GLY A 50 -4.49 4.88 -0.26
CA GLY A 50 -4.46 3.50 0.21
C GLY A 50 -3.71 3.33 1.54
N PHE A 51 -2.67 4.14 1.76
CA PHE A 51 -1.91 4.19 3.01
C PHE A 51 -1.51 5.64 3.32
N CYS A 52 -1.64 6.02 4.59
CA CYS A 52 -1.16 7.28 5.15
C CYS A 52 -0.28 6.98 6.36
N GLY A 53 1.01 7.28 6.29
CA GLY A 53 1.96 7.09 7.39
C GLY A 53 2.23 8.40 8.13
N GLU A 54 2.67 8.30 9.39
CA GLU A 54 3.20 9.45 10.10
C GLU A 54 4.58 9.86 9.56
N ARG A 55 4.94 11.13 9.75
CA ARG A 55 6.27 11.61 9.38
C ARG A 55 7.32 10.90 10.22
N LEU A 56 8.20 10.16 9.56
CA LEU A 56 9.33 9.50 10.20
C LEU A 56 10.29 10.53 10.81
N PRO A 57 10.90 10.23 11.97
CA PRO A 57 11.93 11.09 12.51
C PRO A 57 13.14 11.13 11.58
N LEU A 58 13.83 12.28 11.54
CA LEU A 58 14.90 12.59 10.58
C LEU A 58 16.01 11.53 10.51
N ARG A 59 16.23 10.77 11.58
CA ARG A 59 17.21 9.66 11.62
C ARG A 59 16.94 8.54 10.59
N TYR A 60 15.70 8.37 10.14
CA TYR A 60 15.35 7.40 9.10
C TYR A 60 15.41 7.97 7.67
N LEU A 61 15.54 9.30 7.52
CA LEU A 61 15.64 9.95 6.22
C LEU A 61 17.07 9.94 5.65
N TYR A 62 18.09 9.79 6.50
CA TYR A 62 19.50 9.83 6.10
C TYR A 62 20.34 8.71 6.74
N PRO A 63 20.09 7.43 6.40
CA PRO A 63 20.88 6.33 6.95
C PRO A 63 22.37 6.38 6.53
N ARG A 64 22.70 7.08 5.44
CA ARG A 64 24.08 7.16 4.91
C ARG A 64 24.99 8.18 5.59
N LEU A 65 24.46 9.17 6.32
CA LEU A 65 25.32 10.12 7.05
C LEU A 65 25.71 9.63 8.45
N LEU A 66 24.89 8.78 9.09
CA LEU A 66 25.12 8.39 10.48
C LEU A 66 26.25 7.34 10.64
N LEU A 67 26.48 6.49 9.65
CA LEU A 67 27.54 5.46 9.71
C LEU A 67 28.93 5.95 9.26
N ALA A 68 29.05 7.19 8.80
CA ALA A 68 30.33 7.76 8.35
C ALA A 68 31.04 8.60 9.43
N SER A 69 30.55 8.59 10.67
CA SER A 69 31.05 9.42 11.77
C SER A 69 31.50 8.62 13.01
N SER A 70 31.90 7.36 12.83
CA SER A 70 32.51 6.52 13.88
C SER A 70 33.88 6.03 13.47
#